data_AF-A0A4U3CKT0-F1
#
_entry.id   AF-A0A4U3CKT0-F1
#
_cell.length_a   1.000
_cell.length_b   1.000
_cell.length_c   1.000
_cell.angle_alpha   90.00
_cell.angle_beta   90.00
_cell.angle_gamma   90.00
#
_symmetry.space_group_name_H-M   'P 1'
#
loop_
_entity.id
_entity.type
_entity.pdbx_description
1 polymer ?
#
loop_
_entity_poly.entity_id
_entity_poly.type
_entity_poly.pdbx_seq_one_letter_code
_entity_poly.pdbx_strand_id
1 'polypeptide(L)'
;MTSPDLQAEGARRADEFLALLTADDPAADAFLEQVTEVRDLVFLGAALTAIARAEGRALPTAQRAQASTRQVLLGQLRDAQRREPAGLRTWLRRSGEEILFIRSLHAAAARLPG
;
A
#
# COMPACT_ATOMS: atom_id res chain seq x y z
N MET A 1 10.99 15.70 15.46
CA MET A 1 9.77 15.24 14.75
C MET A 1 9.01 14.29 15.66
N THR A 2 7.75 14.59 15.93
CA THR A 2 6.90 13.83 16.85
C THR A 2 6.20 12.66 16.13
N SER A 3 5.55 11.76 16.87
CA SER A 3 4.82 10.63 16.28
C SER A 3 3.67 11.05 15.34
N PRO A 4 2.85 12.08 15.68
CA PRO A 4 1.85 12.62 14.75
C PRO A 4 2.45 13.16 13.44
N ASP A 5 3.60 13.84 13.50
CA ASP A 5 4.29 14.37 12.31
C ASP A 5 4.74 13.23 11.38
N LEU A 6 5.23 12.13 11.96
CA LEU A 6 5.64 10.93 11.23
C LEU A 6 4.46 10.25 10.52
N GLN A 7 3.30 10.21 11.17
CA GLN A 7 2.10 9.63 10.58
C GLN A 7 1.57 10.47 9.41
N ALA A 8 1.55 11.79 9.55
CA ALA A 8 1.19 12.70 8.48
C ALA A 8 2.16 12.60 7.29
N GLU A 9 3.47 12.50 7.57
CA GLU A 9 4.48 12.31 6.54
C GLU A 9 4.32 10.98 5.81
N GLY A 10 4.07 9.88 6.53
CA GLY A 10 3.80 8.58 5.93
C GLY A 10 2.59 8.60 5.00
N ALA A 11 1.53 9.34 5.36
CA ALA A 11 0.35 9.52 4.51
C ALA A 11 0.68 10.30 3.23
N ARG A 12 1.38 11.43 3.33
CA ARG A 12 1.81 12.21 2.15
C ARG A 12 2.66 11.38 1.19
N ARG A 13 3.62 10.63 1.73
CA ARG A 13 4.48 9.73 0.95
C ARG A 13 3.70 8.60 0.30
N ALA A 14 2.66 8.08 0.96
CA ALA A 14 1.79 7.06 0.38
C ALA A 14 1.03 7.60 -0.83
N ASP A 15 0.51 8.82 -0.74
CA ASP A 15 -0.19 9.47 -1.87
C ASP A 15 0.75 9.70 -3.05
N GLU A 16 1.96 10.21 -2.81
CA GLU A 16 2.99 10.41 -3.84
C GLU A 16 3.39 9.08 -4.50
N PHE A 17 3.72 8.08 -3.69
CA PHE A 17 4.09 6.76 -4.19
C PHE A 17 2.98 6.13 -5.04
N LEU A 18 1.73 6.22 -4.59
CA LEU A 18 0.58 5.72 -5.35
C LEU A 18 0.34 6.50 -6.64
N ALA A 19 0.60 7.81 -6.67
CA ALA A 19 0.50 8.60 -7.89
C ALA A 19 1.51 8.13 -8.94
N LEU A 20 2.78 7.95 -8.56
CA LEU A 20 3.83 7.40 -9.42
C LEU A 20 3.47 6.00 -9.92
N LEU A 21 3.02 5.15 -8.99
CA LEU A 21 2.67 3.78 -9.32
C LEU A 21 1.45 3.67 -10.25
N THR A 22 0.47 4.56 -10.09
CA THR A 22 -0.70 4.62 -10.98
C THR A 22 -0.31 5.05 -12.40
N ALA A 23 0.70 5.91 -12.52
CA ALA A 23 1.23 6.35 -13.80
C ALA A 23 2.16 5.32 -14.48
N ASP A 24 2.39 4.16 -13.85
CA ASP A 24 3.41 3.18 -14.26
C ASP A 24 4.80 3.82 -14.42
N ASP A 25 5.08 4.82 -13.58
CA ASP A 25 6.32 5.60 -13.65
C ASP A 25 7.45 4.82 -12.94
N PRO A 26 8.62 4.58 -13.59
CA PRO A 26 9.77 3.96 -12.94
C PRO A 26 10.28 4.74 -11.72
N ALA A 27 9.91 6.01 -11.57
CA ALA A 27 10.16 6.80 -10.37
C ALA A 27 9.51 6.21 -9.12
N ALA A 28 8.49 5.34 -9.23
CA ALA A 28 7.90 4.64 -8.08
C ALA A 28 8.92 3.77 -7.35
N ASP A 29 9.78 3.06 -8.09
CA ASP A 29 10.83 2.23 -7.48
C ASP A 29 11.97 3.12 -6.96
N ALA A 30 12.34 4.16 -7.71
CA ALA A 30 13.35 5.13 -7.28
C ALA A 30 12.92 5.89 -5.99
N PHE A 31 11.62 6.14 -5.83
CA PHE A 31 11.05 6.73 -4.62
C PHE A 31 11.29 5.83 -3.41
N LEU A 32 11.03 4.52 -3.52
CA LEU A 32 11.24 3.58 -2.42
C LEU A 32 12.73 3.44 -2.06
N GLU A 33 13.63 3.49 -3.05
CA GLU A 33 15.08 3.43 -2.81
C GLU A 33 15.61 4.65 -2.03
N GLN A 34 14.97 5.82 -2.20
CA GLN A 34 15.32 7.04 -1.45
C GLN A 34 14.89 6.99 0.02
N VAL A 35 13.97 6.10 0.40
CA VAL A 35 13.58 5.91 1.80
C VAL A 35 14.58 4.97 2.47
N THR A 36 15.54 5.54 3.19
CA THR A 36 16.65 4.80 3.82
C THR A 36 16.33 4.33 5.23
N GLU A 37 15.46 5.04 5.95
CA GLU A 37 15.14 4.75 7.34
C GLU A 37 14.03 3.71 7.46
N VAL A 38 14.29 2.62 8.20
CA VAL A 38 13.30 1.57 8.49
C VAL A 38 12.02 2.16 9.09
N ARG A 39 12.17 3.16 9.97
CA ARG A 39 11.03 3.85 10.58
C ARG A 39 10.12 4.48 9.51
N ASP A 40 10.70 5.16 8.53
CA ASP A 40 9.94 5.85 7.48
C ASP A 40 9.25 4.83 6.55
N LEU A 41 9.92 3.71 6.24
CA LEU A 41 9.32 2.59 5.51
C LEU A 41 8.10 2.02 6.25
N VAL A 42 8.18 1.92 7.58
CA VAL A 42 7.06 1.43 8.41
C VAL A 42 5.88 2.42 8.40
N PHE A 43 6.12 3.73 8.51
CA PHE A 43 5.04 4.72 8.48
C PHE A 43 4.37 4.82 7.11
N LEU A 44 5.15 4.76 6.03
CA LEU A 44 4.62 4.64 4.67
C LEU A 44 3.74 3.38 4.53
N GLY A 45 4.23 2.23 4.99
CA GLY A 45 3.46 0.98 4.92
C GLY A 45 2.20 0.98 5.80
N ALA A 46 2.23 1.67 6.94
CA ALA A 46 1.05 1.86 7.78
C ALA A 46 -0.02 2.69 7.05
N ALA A 47 0.39 3.75 6.34
CA ALA A 47 -0.51 4.55 5.51
C ALA A 47 -1.11 3.72 4.35
N LEU A 48 -0.29 2.95 3.62
CA LEU A 48 -0.78 2.05 2.56
C LEU A 48 -1.78 1.01 3.11
N THR A 49 -1.49 0.43 4.28
CA THR A 49 -2.41 -0.52 4.94
C THR A 49 -3.74 0.14 5.30
N ALA A 50 -3.71 1.38 5.77
CA ALA A 50 -4.91 2.14 6.10
C ALA A 50 -5.77 2.40 4.85
N ILE A 51 -5.14 2.82 3.75
CA ILE A 51 -5.80 3.03 2.45
C ILE A 51 -6.43 1.73 1.95
N ALA A 52 -5.65 0.64 1.86
CA ALA A 52 -6.14 -0.64 1.37
C ALA A 52 -7.34 -1.16 2.18
N ARG A 53 -7.31 -1.00 3.52
CA ARG A 53 -8.44 -1.38 4.38
C ARG A 53 -9.65 -0.46 4.19
N ALA A 54 -9.46 0.83 4.01
CA ALA A 54 -10.54 1.77 3.77
C ALA A 54 -11.25 1.47 2.44
N GLU A 55 -10.48 1.34 1.36
CA GLU A 55 -11.02 1.04 0.03
C GLU A 55 -11.61 -0.38 -0.04
N GLY A 56 -10.97 -1.37 0.58
CA GLY A 56 -11.44 -2.74 0.61
C GLY A 56 -12.79 -2.91 1.32
N ARG A 57 -13.10 -2.09 2.34
CA ARG A 57 -14.41 -2.11 3.02
C ARG A 57 -15.57 -1.71 2.10
N ALA A 58 -15.32 -0.98 1.03
CA ALA A 58 -16.36 -0.59 0.08
C ALA A 58 -16.61 -1.66 -1.01
N LEU A 59 -15.79 -2.72 -1.08
CA LEU A 59 -15.97 -3.78 -2.08
C LEU A 59 -17.17 -4.70 -1.75
N PRO A 60 -17.81 -5.30 -2.78
CA PRO A 60 -18.68 -6.47 -2.66
C PRO A 60 -18.06 -7.61 -1.83
N THR A 61 -18.89 -8.43 -1.18
CA THR A 61 -18.47 -9.45 -0.21
C THR A 61 -17.36 -10.37 -0.72
N ALA A 62 -17.49 -10.92 -1.94
CA ALA A 62 -16.51 -11.84 -2.51
C ALA A 62 -15.16 -11.14 -2.75
N GLN A 63 -15.17 -9.94 -3.32
CA GLN A 63 -13.98 -9.13 -3.60
C GLN A 63 -13.32 -8.65 -2.30
N ARG A 64 -14.10 -8.30 -1.28
CA ARG A 64 -13.61 -7.93 0.05
C ARG A 64 -12.89 -9.09 0.74
N ALA A 65 -13.43 -10.30 0.63
CA ALA A 65 -12.79 -11.51 1.15
C ALA A 65 -11.43 -11.75 0.48
N GLN A 66 -11.37 -11.65 -0.85
CA GLN A 66 -10.12 -11.74 -1.61
C GLN A 66 -9.09 -10.69 -1.16
N ALA A 67 -9.48 -9.42 -1.05
CA ALA A 67 -8.59 -8.34 -0.60
C ALA A 67 -8.08 -8.58 0.83
N SER A 68 -8.94 -9.10 1.71
CA SER A 68 -8.58 -9.43 3.10
C SER A 68 -7.52 -10.53 3.17
N THR A 69 -7.67 -11.60 2.38
CA THR A 69 -6.65 -12.67 2.30
C THR A 69 -5.31 -12.13 1.81
N ARG A 70 -5.32 -11.27 0.78
CA ARG A 70 -4.10 -10.68 0.22
C ARG A 70 -3.40 -9.76 1.24
N GLN A 71 -4.16 -9.00 2.03
CA GLN A 71 -3.63 -8.21 3.14
C GLN A 71 -2.96 -9.07 4.23
N VAL A 72 -3.49 -10.26 4.52
CA VAL A 72 -2.83 -11.21 5.46
C VAL A 72 -1.47 -11.65 4.92
N LEU A 73 -1.40 -12.01 3.64
CA LEU A 73 -0.14 -12.42 3.00
C LEU A 73 0.89 -11.28 2.98
N LEU A 74 0.46 -10.04 2.73
CA LEU A 74 1.33 -8.86 2.83
C LEU A 74 1.83 -8.64 4.26
N GLY A 75 0.98 -8.86 5.27
CA GLY A 75 1.38 -8.79 6.68
C GLY A 75 2.47 -9.81 7.02
N GLN A 76 2.35 -11.05 6.52
CA GLN A 76 3.37 -12.09 6.70
C GLN A 76 4.69 -11.72 6.03
N LEU A 77 4.66 -11.17 4.81
CA LEU A 77 5.85 -10.68 4.11
C LEU A 77 6.55 -9.56 4.91
N ARG A 78 5.79 -8.59 5.41
CA ARG A 78 6.32 -7.51 6.27
C ARG A 78 7.03 -8.09 7.49
N ASP A 79 6.38 -9.01 8.19
CA ASP A 79 6.89 -9.54 9.46
C ASP A 79 8.16 -10.38 9.26
N ALA A 80 8.27 -11.06 8.12
CA ALA A 80 9.47 -11.78 7.70
C ALA A 80 10.65 -10.84 7.37
N GLN A 81 10.37 -9.66 6.82
CA GLN A 81 11.37 -8.69 6.35
C GLN A 81 11.60 -7.51 7.31
N ARG A 82 11.03 -7.53 8.52
CA ARG A 82 10.90 -6.36 9.41
C ARG A 82 12.22 -5.64 9.82
N ARG A 83 13.37 -6.23 9.54
CA ARG A 83 14.71 -5.66 9.82
C ARG A 83 15.54 -5.41 8.56
N GLU A 84 15.03 -5.79 7.39
CA GLU A 84 15.74 -5.74 6.11
C GLU A 84 15.14 -4.63 5.24
N PRO A 85 15.78 -3.46 5.11
CA PRO A 85 15.22 -2.33 4.35
C PRO A 85 14.82 -2.70 2.91
N ALA A 86 15.65 -3.47 2.21
CA ALA A 86 15.34 -3.96 0.86
C ALA A 86 14.10 -4.86 0.82
N GLY A 87 13.95 -5.72 1.83
CA GLY A 87 12.76 -6.56 1.99
C GLY A 87 11.51 -5.74 2.30
N LEU A 88 11.63 -4.68 3.10
CA LEU A 88 10.55 -3.73 3.36
C LEU A 88 10.16 -2.94 2.10
N ARG A 89 11.11 -2.51 1.26
CA ARG A 89 10.79 -1.86 -0.03
C ARG A 89 10.01 -2.79 -0.95
N THR A 90 10.41 -4.06 -1.02
CA THR A 90 9.65 -5.09 -1.76
C THR A 90 8.22 -5.23 -1.22
N TRP A 91 8.07 -5.25 0.11
CA TRP A 91 6.74 -5.27 0.74
C TRP A 91 5.91 -4.02 0.41
N LEU A 92 6.50 -2.83 0.43
CA LEU A 92 5.83 -1.57 0.10
C LEU A 92 5.38 -1.54 -1.37
N ARG A 93 6.23 -2.00 -2.29
CA ARG A 93 5.89 -2.12 -3.71
C ARG A 93 4.63 -2.96 -3.91
N ARG A 94 4.62 -4.16 -3.32
CA ARG A 94 3.45 -5.06 -3.37
C ARG A 94 2.22 -4.52 -2.65
N SER A 95 2.42 -3.72 -1.60
CA SER A 95 1.31 -3.07 -0.88
C SER A 95 0.66 -1.96 -1.72
N GLY A 96 1.45 -1.21 -2.49
CA GLY A 96 0.93 -0.25 -3.48
C GLY A 96 0.17 -0.93 -4.61
N GLU A 97 0.72 -2.01 -5.16
CA GLU A 97 0.06 -2.83 -6.19
C GLU A 97 -1.28 -3.38 -5.71
N GLU A 98 -1.38 -3.75 -4.44
CA GLU A 98 -2.64 -4.21 -3.86
C GLU A 98 -3.72 -3.14 -3.84
N ILE A 99 -3.35 -1.87 -3.60
CA ILE A 99 -4.29 -0.75 -3.68
C ILE A 99 -4.76 -0.56 -5.12
N LEU A 100 -3.85 -0.62 -6.10
CA LEU A 100 -4.25 -0.56 -7.51
C LEU A 100 -5.18 -1.72 -7.90
N PHE A 101 -4.90 -2.93 -7.39
CA PHE A 101 -5.77 -4.08 -7.58
C PHE A 101 -7.16 -3.83 -6.97
N ILE A 102 -7.25 -3.36 -5.72
CA ILE A 102 -8.53 -2.99 -5.09
C ILE A 102 -9.29 -1.94 -5.91
N ARG A 103 -8.61 -0.90 -6.41
CA ARG A 103 -9.21 0.13 -7.29
C ARG A 103 -9.72 -0.46 -8.60
N SER A 104 -9.02 -1.45 -9.16
CA SER A 104 -9.49 -2.16 -10.35
C SER A 104 -10.77 -2.96 -10.09
N LEU A 105 -10.91 -3.55 -8.89
CA LEU A 105 -12.13 -4.26 -8.49
C LEU A 105 -13.32 -3.31 -8.35
N HIS A 106 -13.11 -2.12 -7.78
CA HIS A 106 -14.11 -1.05 -7.74
C HIS A 106 -14.56 -0.64 -9.15
N ALA A 107 -13.60 -0.40 -10.05
CA ALA A 107 -13.90 -0.04 -11.43
C ALA A 107 -14.67 -1.13 -12.17
N ALA A 108 -14.37 -2.41 -11.90
CA ALA A 108 -15.12 -3.54 -12.46
C ALA A 108 -16.54 -3.62 -11.88
N ALA A 109 -16.70 -3.46 -10.56
CA ALA A 109 -18.00 -3.49 -9.89
C ALA A 109 -18.93 -2.38 -10.38
N ALA A 110 -18.39 -1.17 -10.65
CA ALA A 110 -19.15 -0.04 -11.18
C ALA A 110 -19.68 -0.26 -12.61
N ARG A 111 -19.14 -1.22 -13.37
CA ARG A 111 -19.56 -1.53 -14.75
C ARG A 111 -20.64 -2.60 -14.83
N LEU A 112 -20.93 -3.31 -13.73
CA LEU A 112 -21.98 -4.32 -13.71
C LEU A 112 -23.34 -3.63 -13.60
N PRO A 113 -24.28 -3.86 -14.54
CA PRO A 113 -25.65 -3.41 -14.35
C PRO A 113 -26.23 -4.11 -13.11
N GLY A 114 -26.88 -3.32 -12.25
CA GLY A 114 -27.54 -3.79 -11.03
C GLY A 114 -28.74 -4.68 -11.28
#